data_AF-A0AAD8ABJ4-F1
#
_entry.id   AF-A0AAD8ABJ4-F1
#
_cell.length_a   1.000
_cell.length_b   1.000
_cell.length_c   1.000
_cell.angle_alpha   90.00
_cell.angle_beta   90.00
_cell.angle_gamma   90.00
#
_symmetry.space_group_name_H-M   'P 1'
#
loop_
_entity.id
_entity.type
_entity.pdbx_description
1 polymer ?
#
loop_
_entity_poly.entity_id
_entity_poly.type
_entity_poly.pdbx_seq_one_letter_code
_entity_poly.pdbx_strand_id
1 'polypeptide(L)' 'NYSFGIVPMRKPVFTVVGKPIPVEKVPEPTKAQIDEVHKKFTEELKELFESKKYEYISNPETTYLVID' A
#
# COMPACT_ATOMS: atom_id res chain seq x y z
N ASN A 1 6.57 22.24 25.57
CA ASN A 1 5.62 23.32 25.23
C ASN A 1 5.07 23.10 23.85
N TYR A 2 3.82 22.62 23.76
CA TYR A 2 2.83 22.61 22.67
C TYR A 2 1.79 21.59 23.17
N SER A 3 0.58 21.97 23.56
CA SER A 3 -0.50 22.33 22.65
C SER A 3 -1.61 23.16 23.31
N PHE A 4 -1.88 24.34 22.75
CA PHE A 4 -3.22 24.95 22.79
C PHE A 4 -3.77 24.88 21.36
N GLY A 5 -4.95 24.30 21.16
CA GLY A 5 -5.61 24.15 19.84
C GLY A 5 -5.47 22.77 19.17
N ILE A 6 -6.16 22.59 18.04
CA ILE A 6 -6.12 21.37 17.21
C ILE A 6 -4.88 21.44 16.33
N VAL A 7 -3.88 20.61 16.62
CA VAL A 7 -2.64 20.49 15.84
C VAL A 7 -2.51 19.08 15.25
N PRO A 8 -1.92 18.92 14.05
CA PRO A 8 -1.72 17.60 13.46
C PRO A 8 -0.94 16.66 14.39
N MET A 9 -1.38 15.41 14.45
CA MET A 9 -0.67 14.37 15.21
C MET A 9 0.69 14.09 14.56
N ARG A 10 1.77 14.38 15.27
CA ARG A 10 3.13 14.03 14.83
C ARG A 10 3.33 12.53 14.94
N LYS A 11 3.37 11.83 13.81
CA LYS A 11 3.72 10.41 13.72
C LYS A 11 4.75 10.20 12.60
N PRO A 12 5.69 9.25 12.75
CA PRO A 12 6.62 8.92 11.68
C PRO A 12 5.86 8.37 10.46
N VAL A 13 6.35 8.71 9.27
CA VAL A 13 5.88 8.16 8.00
C VAL A 13 6.94 7.21 7.47
N PHE A 14 6.54 5.98 7.18
CA PHE A 14 7.43 4.96 6.64
C PHE A 14 7.12 4.73 5.16
N THR A 15 8.16 4.60 4.34
CA THR A 15 8.03 4.23 2.93
C THR A 15 8.66 2.86 2.73
N VAL A 16 7.90 1.94 2.17
CA VAL A 16 8.33 0.58 1.85
C VAL A 16 8.17 0.39 0.34
N VAL A 17 9.19 -0.20 -0.29
CA VAL A 17 9.17 -0.53 -1.73
C VAL A 17 9.01 -2.03 -1.88
N GLY A 18 8.04 -2.44 -2.70
CA GLY A 18 7.75 -3.85 -2.99
C GLY A 18 8.65 -4.45 -4.06
N LYS A 19 8.39 -5.72 -4.36
CA LYS A 19 9.01 -6.43 -5.48
C LYS A 19 8.57 -5.81 -6.82
N PRO A 20 9.43 -5.80 -7.85
CA PRO A 20 9.05 -5.26 -9.16
C PRO A 20 8.02 -6.15 -9.85
N ILE A 21 7.05 -5.54 -10.53
CA ILE A 21 6.07 -6.22 -11.37
C ILE A 21 6.43 -5.97 -12.84
N PRO A 22 6.83 -7.01 -13.60
CA PRO A 22 7.03 -6.88 -15.04
C PRO A 22 5.71 -6.58 -15.73
N VAL A 23 5.69 -5.56 -16.58
CA VAL A 23 4.54 -5.16 -17.40
C VAL A 23 5.02 -4.92 -18.83
N GLU A 24 4.28 -5.45 -19.79
CA GLU A 24 4.55 -5.21 -21.21
C GLU A 24 3.87 -3.91 -21.67
N LYS A 25 4.57 -3.14 -22.49
CA LYS A 25 4.00 -1.91 -23.07
C LYS A 25 3.11 -2.29 -24.26
N VAL A 26 1.80 -2.22 -24.07
CA VAL A 26 0.80 -2.42 -25.12
C VAL A 26 0.23 -1.06 -25.53
N PRO A 27 0.29 -0.65 -26.81
CA PRO A 27 -0.21 0.67 -27.25
C PRO A 27 -1.69 0.91 -26.96
N GLU A 28 -2.52 -0.11 -27.14
CA GLU A 28 -3.96 -0.08 -26.86
C GLU A 28 -4.33 -1.34 -26.06
N PRO A 29 -4.14 -1.33 -24.72
CA PRO A 29 -4.41 -2.50 -23.91
C PRO A 29 -5.92 -2.78 -23.84
N THR A 30 -6.27 -4.07 -23.83
CA THR A 30 -7.64 -4.49 -23.54
C THR A 30 -7.94 -4.36 -22.05
N LYS A 31 -9.23 -4.25 -21.70
CA LYS A 31 -9.65 -4.24 -20.29
C LYS A 31 -9.16 -5.46 -19.53
N ALA A 32 -9.19 -6.65 -20.15
CA ALA A 32 -8.74 -7.88 -19.53
C ALA A 32 -7.24 -7.84 -19.15
N GLN A 33 -6.40 -7.26 -20.01
CA GLN A 33 -4.96 -7.10 -19.72
C GLN A 33 -4.72 -6.12 -18.56
N ILE A 34 -5.51 -5.05 -18.47
CA ILE A 34 -5.43 -4.10 -17.34
C ILE A 34 -5.86 -4.79 -16.05
N ASP A 35 -6.99 -5.49 -16.08
CA ASP A 35 -7.55 -6.19 -14.92
C ASP A 35 -6.57 -7.27 -14.40
N GLU A 36 -5.87 -7.95 -15.30
CA GLU A 36 -4.83 -8.93 -14.93
C GLU A 36 -3.66 -8.29 -14.19
N VAL A 37 -3.08 -7.21 -14.74
CA VAL A 37 -1.96 -6.50 -14.10
C VAL A 37 -2.40 -5.87 -12.78
N HIS A 38 -3.58 -5.27 -12.74
CA HIS A 38 -4.13 -4.67 -11.53
C HIS A 38 -4.38 -5.72 -10.45
N LYS A 39 -4.93 -6.88 -10.80
CA LYS A 39 -5.12 -7.99 -9.86
C LYS A 39 -3.78 -8.41 -9.25
N LYS A 40 -2.75 -8.62 -10.09
CA LYS A 40 -1.41 -8.96 -9.62
C LYS A 40 -0.84 -7.89 -8.68
N PHE A 41 -0.95 -6.61 -9.06
CA PHE A 41 -0.50 -5.50 -8.22
C PHE A 41 -1.18 -5.50 -6.85
N THR A 42 -2.51 -5.65 -6.82
CA THR A 42 -3.31 -5.64 -5.59
C THR A 42 -2.97 -6.82 -4.68
N GLU A 43 -2.73 -8.01 -5.24
CA GLU A 43 -2.28 -9.19 -4.49
C GLU A 43 -0.90 -8.95 -3.85
N GLU A 44 0.08 -8.50 -4.65
CA GLU A 44 1.43 -8.23 -4.14
C GLU A 44 1.48 -7.10 -3.12
N LEU A 45 0.62 -6.08 -3.27
CA LEU A 45 0.50 -4.98 -2.32
C LEU A 45 -0.08 -5.44 -0.97
N LYS A 46 -1.08 -6.33 -0.99
CA LYS A 46 -1.63 -6.95 0.22
C LYS A 46 -0.56 -7.78 0.95
N GLU A 47 0.18 -8.61 0.22
CA GLU A 47 1.31 -9.38 0.78
C GLU A 47 2.36 -8.46 1.42
N LEU A 48 2.76 -7.39 0.71
CA LEU A 48 3.75 -6.44 1.21
C LEU A 48 3.27 -5.78 2.50
N PHE A 49 2.02 -5.32 2.54
CA PHE A 49 1.44 -4.71 3.73
C PHE A 49 1.43 -5.67 4.92
N GLU A 50 0.91 -6.89 4.74
CA GLU A 50 0.83 -7.90 5.79
C GLU A 50 2.22 -8.28 6.32
N SER A 51 3.23 -8.37 5.45
CA SER A 51 4.61 -8.67 5.87
C SER A 51 5.28 -7.55 6.68
N LYS A 52 4.81 -6.30 6.56
CA LYS A 52 5.43 -5.11 7.15
C LYS A 52 4.64 -4.45 8.27
N LYS A 53 3.33 -4.73 8.40
CA LYS A 53 2.48 -4.05 9.38
C LYS A 53 2.96 -4.21 10.82
N TYR A 54 3.57 -5.35 11.17
CA TYR A 54 4.12 -5.60 12.50
C TYR A 54 5.38 -4.79 12.82
N GLU A 55 6.14 -4.34 11.80
CA GLU A 55 7.33 -3.51 11.98
C GLU A 55 6.97 -2.03 12.23
N TYR A 56 5.92 -1.52 11.58
CA TYR A 56 5.68 -0.07 11.48
C TYR A 56 4.36 0.41 12.10
N ILE A 57 3.40 -0.46 12.38
CA ILE A 57 2.06 -0.09 12.84
C ILE A 57 1.89 -0.49 14.31
N SER A 58 1.33 0.41 15.12
CA SER A 58 1.16 0.16 16.56
C SER A 58 0.13 -0.93 16.89
N ASN A 59 -0.91 -1.10 16.06
CA ASN A 59 -1.99 -2.08 16.26
C ASN A 59 -2.13 -3.01 15.03
N PRO A 60 -1.14 -3.85 14.73
CA PRO A 60 -1.10 -4.61 13.48
C PRO A 60 -2.22 -5.65 13.33
N GLU A 61 -2.73 -6.18 14.45
CA GLU A 61 -3.80 -7.20 14.47
C GLU A 61 -5.17 -6.66 13.99
N THR A 62 -5.42 -5.37 14.20
CA THR A 62 -6.71 -4.71 13.90
C THR A 62 -6.61 -3.70 12.77
N THR A 63 -5.44 -3.60 12.13
CA THR A 63 -5.22 -2.71 10.98
C THR A 63 -5.19 -3.53 9.71
N TYR A 64 -6.01 -3.15 8.73
CA TYR A 64 -6.13 -3.83 7.45
C TYR A 64 -5.96 -2.83 6.31
N LEU A 65 -5.34 -3.29 5.22
CA LEU A 65 -5.26 -2.54 3.98
C LEU A 65 -6.60 -2.62 3.24
N VAL A 66 -7.13 -1.46 2.84
CA VAL A 66 -8.32 -1.33 1.99
C VAL A 66 -7.88 -0.82 0.62
N ILE A 67 -8.35 -1.47 -0.44
CA ILE A 67 -8.05 -1.14 -1.84
C ILE A 67 -9.41 -1.07 -2.55
N ASP A 68 -9.69 0.05 -3.21
CA ASP A 68 -10.93 0.33 -3.96
C ASP A 68 -10.78 -0.01 -5.45
#